data_AF-A0AAP9U6K1-F1
#
_entry.id   AF-A0AAP9U6K1-F1
#
_cell.length_a   1.000
_cell.length_b   1.000
_cell.length_c   1.000
_cell.angle_alpha   90.00
_cell.angle_beta   90.00
_cell.angle_gamma   90.00
#
_symmetry.space_group_name_H-M   'P 1'
#
loop_
_entity.id
_entity.type
_entity.pdbx_description
1 polymer ?
#
loop_
_entity_poly.entity_id
_entity_poly.type
_entity_poly.pdbx_seq_one_letter_code
_entity_poly.pdbx_strand_id
1 'polypeptide(L)'
;MQDKILSKKSSRISMASLFVSLTCFGAPALADGLPQISSSVENGKCSIKVNDKVIDTYKCEYTRPPSLLSYSYLYELDERLLVFIDQPMGNACDGGPLHIIRKKEDGDYKPLGTIDFCGGHYPEVISGPKTFSINIPSIPVEGTDKTIPSEKWVLSGDHIKKNKQR
;
A
#
# COMPACT_ATOMS: atom_id res chain seq x y z
N MET A 1 92.43 8.17 -43.17
CA MET A 1 91.76 8.29 -41.86
C MET A 1 90.32 7.82 -42.09
N GLN A 2 89.97 6.57 -41.76
CA GLN A 2 89.52 6.13 -40.42
C GLN A 2 88.37 7.04 -39.93
N ASP A 3 87.14 6.60 -39.65
CA ASP A 3 86.65 5.28 -39.24
C ASP A 3 85.13 5.12 -39.47
N LYS A 4 84.70 3.86 -39.34
CA LYS A 4 83.35 3.26 -39.28
C LYS A 4 82.38 4.05 -38.35
N ILE A 5 81.04 3.89 -38.40
CA ILE A 5 80.29 2.78 -37.77
C ILE A 5 78.77 2.88 -38.10
N LEU A 6 78.26 1.75 -38.57
CA LEU A 6 76.94 1.11 -38.53
C LEU A 6 76.02 1.40 -37.32
N SER A 7 74.69 1.53 -37.48
CA SER A 7 73.61 0.93 -36.62
C SER A 7 72.21 1.48 -37.03
N LYS A 8 71.31 0.73 -37.67
CA LYS A 8 70.34 -0.29 -37.18
C LYS A 8 68.94 0.30 -36.86
N LYS A 9 67.94 -0.21 -37.62
CA LYS A 9 66.49 -0.40 -37.37
C LYS A 9 65.81 0.40 -36.24
N SER A 10 64.60 0.91 -36.51
CA SER A 10 63.40 0.35 -35.85
C SER A 10 62.08 0.88 -36.43
N SER A 11 61.25 -0.06 -36.88
CA SER A 11 59.84 0.09 -37.16
C SER A 11 59.06 0.40 -35.88
N ARG A 12 58.09 1.32 -35.94
CA ARG A 12 57.02 1.43 -34.93
C ARG A 12 55.69 1.65 -35.64
N ILE A 13 54.99 0.55 -35.88
CA ILE A 13 53.55 0.51 -36.15
C ILE A 13 52.85 0.85 -34.83
N SER A 14 52.09 1.94 -34.80
CA SER A 14 51.26 2.31 -33.66
C SER A 14 49.94 1.54 -33.75
N MET A 15 49.76 0.53 -32.88
CA MET A 15 48.48 -0.11 -32.63
C MET A 15 47.68 0.77 -31.66
N ALA A 16 46.63 1.41 -32.15
CA ALA A 16 45.63 2.05 -31.29
C ALA A 16 44.60 0.99 -30.87
N SER A 17 44.65 0.56 -29.61
CA SER A 17 43.63 -0.30 -29.00
C SER A 17 42.34 0.49 -28.75
N LEU A 18 41.26 0.12 -29.45
CA LEU A 18 39.90 0.54 -29.07
C LEU A 18 39.41 -0.32 -27.89
N PHE A 19 39.27 0.30 -26.72
CA PHE A 19 38.47 -0.24 -25.62
C PHE A 19 37.00 0.15 -25.86
N VAL A 20 36.16 -0.84 -26.21
CA VAL A 20 34.70 -0.68 -26.22
C VAL A 20 34.20 -0.92 -24.79
N SER A 21 34.01 0.15 -24.04
CA SER A 21 33.41 0.12 -22.71
C SER A 21 31.90 -0.06 -22.84
N LEU A 22 31.42 -1.29 -22.72
CA LEU A 22 30.01 -1.61 -22.62
C LEU A 22 29.48 -1.11 -21.27
N THR A 23 29.04 0.14 -21.24
CA THR A 23 28.37 0.72 -20.07
C THR A 23 26.93 0.22 -20.07
N CYS A 24 26.68 -0.83 -19.29
CA CYS A 24 25.33 -1.20 -18.89
C CYS A 24 24.77 -0.05 -18.04
N PHE A 25 24.10 0.91 -18.68
CA PHE A 25 23.14 1.78 -18.02
C PHE A 25 21.89 0.96 -17.69
N GLY A 26 22.03 0.03 -16.73
CA GLY A 26 20.88 -0.48 -16.00
C GLY A 26 20.34 0.69 -15.20
N ALA A 27 19.20 1.23 -15.63
CA ALA A 27 18.44 2.12 -14.76
C ALA A 27 18.23 1.37 -13.42
N PRO A 28 18.50 1.98 -12.27
CA PRO A 28 18.11 1.37 -11.01
C PRO A 28 16.59 1.22 -11.05
N ALA A 29 16.12 -0.02 -11.12
CA ALA A 29 14.75 -0.33 -10.78
C ALA A 29 14.60 0.04 -9.31
N LEU A 30 14.17 1.27 -9.05
CA LEU A 30 13.88 1.72 -7.70
C LEU A 30 12.82 0.77 -7.17
N ALA A 31 13.19 -0.01 -6.15
CA ALA A 31 12.25 -0.74 -5.34
C ALA A 31 11.14 0.24 -4.93
N ASP A 32 9.91 -0.05 -5.36
CA ASP A 32 8.72 0.75 -5.08
C ASP A 32 8.70 0.99 -3.55
N GLY A 33 9.01 2.22 -3.13
CA GLY A 33 9.16 2.55 -1.71
C GLY A 33 7.84 2.30 -0.97
N LEU A 34 7.90 2.11 0.35
CA LEU A 34 6.68 2.04 1.16
C LEU A 34 5.82 3.28 0.87
N PRO A 35 4.51 3.12 0.62
CA PRO A 35 3.66 4.24 0.26
C PRO A 35 3.64 5.26 1.41
N GLN A 36 3.85 6.53 1.09
CA GLN A 36 3.69 7.61 2.05
C GLN A 36 2.19 7.86 2.24
N ILE A 37 1.69 7.60 3.44
CA ILE A 37 0.27 7.72 3.76
C ILE A 37 0.07 8.89 4.70
N SER A 38 -0.88 9.76 4.38
CA SER A 38 -1.33 10.83 5.27
C SER A 38 -2.84 10.99 5.20
N SER A 39 -3.42 11.46 6.29
CA SER A 39 -4.84 11.74 6.38
C SER A 39 -5.07 13.09 7.05
N SER A 40 -6.21 13.70 6.76
CA SER A 40 -6.56 15.02 7.30
C SER A 40 -8.06 15.15 7.46
N VAL A 41 -8.46 16.06 8.35
CA VAL A 41 -9.85 16.48 8.54
C VAL A 41 -9.92 17.97 8.39
N GLU A 42 -10.67 18.44 7.40
CA GLU A 42 -10.88 19.87 7.14
C GLU A 42 -12.36 20.12 6.85
N ASN A 43 -12.97 21.08 7.57
CA ASN A 43 -14.37 21.47 7.38
C ASN A 43 -15.37 20.29 7.37
N GLY A 44 -15.20 19.32 8.27
CA GLY A 44 -16.07 18.13 8.38
C GLY A 44 -15.91 17.12 7.24
N LYS A 45 -14.79 17.16 6.53
CA LYS A 45 -14.43 16.20 5.49
C LYS A 45 -13.11 15.51 5.82
N CYS A 46 -13.08 14.20 5.65
CA CYS A 46 -11.90 13.38 5.78
C CYS A 46 -11.29 13.22 4.41
N SER A 47 -9.97 13.32 4.34
CA SER A 47 -9.21 13.05 3.12
C SER A 47 -8.09 12.06 3.42
N ILE A 48 -7.95 11.06 2.57
CA ILE A 48 -6.85 10.10 2.61
C ILE A 48 -5.95 10.37 1.40
N LYS A 49 -4.66 10.53 1.66
CA LYS A 49 -3.63 10.74 0.65
C LYS A 49 -2.62 9.61 0.68
N VAL A 50 -2.21 9.17 -0.51
CA VAL A 50 -1.11 8.23 -0.70
C VAL A 50 -0.16 8.81 -1.75
N ASN A 51 1.11 8.94 -1.39
CA ASN A 51 2.14 9.58 -2.22
C ASN A 51 1.66 10.96 -2.73
N ASP A 52 1.17 11.79 -1.81
CA ASP A 52 0.60 13.14 -2.05
C ASP A 52 -0.64 13.21 -2.96
N LYS A 53 -1.12 12.09 -3.50
CA LYS A 53 -2.38 12.00 -4.26
C LYS A 53 -3.53 11.73 -3.31
N VAL A 54 -4.59 12.53 -3.38
CA VAL A 54 -5.87 12.25 -2.69
C VAL A 54 -6.52 11.04 -3.35
N ILE A 55 -6.75 9.98 -2.57
CA ILE A 55 -7.33 8.72 -3.06
C ILE A 55 -8.77 8.52 -2.59
N ASP A 56 -9.17 9.21 -1.52
CA ASP A 56 -10.54 9.21 -1.04
C ASP A 56 -10.86 10.51 -0.30
N THR A 57 -12.12 10.93 -0.37
CA THR A 57 -12.66 12.08 0.36
C THR A 57 -14.12 11.86 0.67
N TYR A 58 -14.47 11.93 1.95
CA TYR A 58 -15.83 11.68 2.42
C TYR A 58 -16.20 12.61 3.56
N LYS A 59 -17.50 12.72 3.83
CA LYS A 59 -18.04 13.50 4.94
C LYS A 59 -17.73 12.75 6.24
N CYS A 60 -17.09 13.43 7.19
CA CYS A 60 -16.80 12.89 8.52
C CYS A 60 -16.91 14.04 9.54
N GLU A 61 -18.06 14.12 10.20
CA GLU A 61 -18.25 15.11 11.27
C GLU A 61 -17.81 14.50 12.59
N TYR A 62 -17.09 15.27 13.41
CA TYR A 62 -16.64 14.85 14.74
C TYR A 62 -15.72 13.62 14.75
N THR A 63 -14.86 13.48 13.74
CA THR A 63 -13.82 12.43 13.69
C THR A 63 -12.43 13.06 13.68
N ARG A 64 -11.43 12.34 14.20
CA ARG A 64 -10.02 12.60 13.92
C ARG A 64 -9.66 12.06 12.52
N PRO A 65 -8.50 12.44 11.96
CA PRO A 65 -8.04 11.88 10.68
C PRO A 65 -8.02 10.34 10.72
N PRO A 66 -8.55 9.66 9.68
CA PRO A 66 -8.56 8.21 9.63
C PRO A 66 -7.14 7.65 9.68
N SER A 67 -6.95 6.54 10.39
CA SER A 67 -5.64 5.88 10.48
C SER A 67 -5.60 4.65 9.58
N LEU A 68 -4.42 4.34 9.02
CA LEU A 68 -4.20 3.07 8.34
C LEU A 68 -4.23 1.93 9.37
N LEU A 69 -5.19 1.03 9.23
CA LEU A 69 -5.30 -0.18 10.05
C LEU A 69 -4.46 -1.33 9.49
N SER A 70 -4.46 -1.51 8.16
CA SER A 70 -3.74 -2.62 7.51
C SER A 70 -3.31 -2.28 6.09
N TYR A 71 -2.13 -2.80 5.72
CA TYR A 71 -1.60 -2.80 4.37
C TYR A 71 -1.28 -4.25 3.97
N SER A 72 -2.02 -4.80 3.00
CA SER A 72 -1.97 -6.20 2.61
C SER A 72 -1.57 -6.36 1.15
N TYR A 73 -0.79 -7.40 0.84
CA TYR A 73 -0.38 -7.73 -0.54
C TYR A 73 -0.84 -9.15 -0.91
N LEU A 74 -1.73 -9.23 -1.89
CA LEU A 74 -2.28 -10.46 -2.45
C LEU A 74 -1.45 -10.82 -3.68
N TYR A 75 -0.28 -11.44 -3.44
CA TYR A 75 0.77 -11.59 -4.46
C TYR A 75 0.39 -12.45 -5.67
N GLU A 76 -0.60 -13.34 -5.57
CA GLU A 76 -1.07 -14.10 -6.73
C GLU A 76 -2.10 -13.35 -7.58
N LEU A 77 -2.61 -12.22 -7.09
CA LEU A 77 -3.47 -11.29 -7.84
C LEU A 77 -2.73 -10.00 -8.23
N ASP A 78 -1.49 -9.82 -7.76
CA ASP A 78 -0.74 -8.56 -7.81
C ASP A 78 -1.55 -7.35 -7.28
N GLU A 79 -2.37 -7.58 -6.25
CA GLU A 79 -3.22 -6.55 -5.65
C GLU A 79 -2.69 -6.13 -4.29
N ARG A 80 -2.69 -4.82 -4.02
CA ARG A 80 -2.43 -4.28 -2.68
C ARG A 80 -3.72 -3.68 -2.13
N LEU A 81 -4.03 -4.01 -0.88
CA LEU A 81 -5.22 -3.54 -0.18
C LEU A 81 -4.82 -2.70 1.04
N LEU A 82 -5.48 -1.56 1.19
CA LEU A 82 -5.35 -0.66 2.32
C LEU A 82 -6.69 -0.66 3.06
N VAL A 83 -6.62 -0.81 4.38
CA VAL A 83 -7.78 -0.64 5.26
C VAL A 83 -7.52 0.55 6.14
N PHE A 84 -8.40 1.55 6.05
CA PHE A 84 -8.41 2.70 6.95
C PHE A 84 -9.54 2.55 7.94
N ILE A 85 -9.32 3.01 9.17
CA ILE A 85 -10.33 3.04 10.23
C ILE A 85 -10.55 4.50 10.64
N ASP A 86 -11.81 4.91 10.65
CA ASP A 86 -12.20 6.21 11.19
C ASP A 86 -11.96 6.25 12.70
N GLN A 87 -11.72 7.46 13.21
CA GLN A 87 -11.44 7.68 14.63
C GLN A 87 -12.46 8.68 15.21
N PRO A 88 -13.68 8.24 15.56
CA PRO A 88 -14.67 9.11 16.17
C PRO A 88 -14.12 9.85 17.40
N MET A 89 -14.49 11.12 17.56
CA MET A 89 -14.18 11.88 18.77
C MET A 89 -15.17 11.53 19.90
N GLY A 90 -14.70 11.59 21.14
CA GLY A 90 -15.50 11.23 22.31
C GLY A 90 -15.37 9.75 22.68
N ASN A 91 -16.38 9.22 23.36
CA ASN A 91 -16.46 7.83 23.86
C ASN A 91 -17.50 7.00 23.08
N ALA A 92 -17.80 7.37 21.83
CA ALA A 92 -18.85 6.72 21.07
C ALA A 92 -18.46 5.30 20.62
N CYS A 93 -17.22 5.11 20.14
CA CYS A 93 -16.72 3.83 19.62
C CYS A 93 -15.18 3.80 19.69
N ASP A 94 -14.57 2.65 19.97
CA ASP A 94 -13.12 2.43 19.82
C ASP A 94 -12.76 2.09 18.36
N GLY A 95 -13.09 3.01 17.47
CA GLY A 95 -12.96 2.87 16.02
C GLY A 95 -14.29 3.05 15.30
N GLY A 96 -14.23 3.70 14.14
CA GLY A 96 -15.38 4.00 13.28
C GLY A 96 -15.35 3.21 11.97
N PRO A 97 -16.14 3.61 10.96
CA PRO A 97 -16.23 2.93 9.68
C PRO A 97 -14.87 2.55 9.09
N LEU A 98 -14.82 1.37 8.46
CA LEU A 98 -13.63 0.85 7.79
C LEU A 98 -13.73 1.15 6.30
N HIS A 99 -12.72 1.82 5.74
CA HIS A 99 -12.63 2.13 4.31
C HIS A 99 -11.60 1.21 3.65
N ILE A 100 -12.03 0.42 2.67
CA ILE A 100 -11.18 -0.56 1.98
C ILE A 100 -10.85 -0.04 0.60
N ILE A 101 -9.56 0.07 0.30
CA ILE A 101 -9.06 0.64 -0.94
C ILE A 101 -8.08 -0.33 -1.59
N ARG A 102 -8.24 -0.60 -2.87
CA ARG A 102 -7.29 -1.36 -3.69
C ARG A 102 -6.35 -0.43 -4.43
N LYS A 103 -5.05 -0.70 -4.40
CA LYS A 103 -4.10 -0.18 -5.38
C LYS A 103 -4.05 -1.15 -6.57
N LYS A 104 -4.34 -0.65 -7.76
CA LYS A 104 -4.25 -1.36 -9.03
C LYS A 104 -2.81 -1.35 -9.55
N GLU A 105 -2.53 -2.22 -10.53
CA GLU A 105 -1.22 -2.33 -11.19
C GLU A 105 -0.76 -1.00 -11.84
N ASP A 106 -1.69 -0.22 -12.39
CA ASP A 106 -1.45 1.11 -12.98
C ASP A 106 -1.08 2.18 -11.95
N GLY A 107 -1.06 1.83 -10.66
CA GLY A 107 -0.79 2.74 -9.55
C GLY A 107 -2.01 3.53 -9.08
N ASP A 108 -3.18 3.36 -9.70
CA ASP A 108 -4.41 4.00 -9.25
C ASP A 108 -5.03 3.30 -8.04
N TYR A 109 -5.74 4.08 -7.24
CA TYR A 109 -6.44 3.62 -6.05
C TYR A 109 -7.94 3.57 -6.33
N LYS A 110 -8.58 2.45 -5.98
CA LYS A 110 -10.01 2.21 -6.16
C LYS A 110 -10.64 1.83 -4.81
N PRO A 111 -11.59 2.63 -4.28
CA PRO A 111 -12.42 2.20 -3.16
C PRO A 111 -13.19 0.92 -3.51
N LEU A 112 -13.12 -0.09 -2.63
CA LEU A 112 -13.86 -1.35 -2.75
C LEU A 112 -15.16 -1.35 -1.93
N GLY A 113 -15.26 -0.43 -0.96
CA GLY A 113 -16.42 -0.26 -0.11
C GLY A 113 -16.05 0.22 1.29
N THR A 114 -17.08 0.56 2.04
CA THR A 114 -17.00 0.96 3.45
C THR A 114 -17.80 -0.04 4.29
N ILE A 115 -17.24 -0.49 5.40
CA ILE A 115 -17.95 -1.31 6.40
C ILE A 115 -18.31 -0.38 7.55
N ASP A 116 -19.61 -0.30 7.86
CA ASP A 116 -20.07 0.39 9.06
C ASP A 116 -19.58 -0.39 10.29
N PHE A 117 -18.70 0.24 11.06
CA PHE A 117 -18.08 -0.35 12.24
C PHE A 117 -18.10 0.69 13.36
N CYS A 118 -18.59 0.25 14.50
CA CYS A 118 -18.50 0.97 15.77
C CYS A 118 -18.39 -0.12 16.83
N GLY A 119 -17.19 -0.29 17.40
CA GLY A 119 -16.98 -1.40 18.34
C GLY A 119 -15.82 -1.19 19.28
N GLY A 120 -15.88 -1.87 20.43
CA GLY A 120 -14.84 -1.86 21.46
C GLY A 120 -13.64 -2.79 21.16
N HIS A 121 -13.77 -3.67 20.16
CA HIS A 121 -12.72 -4.60 19.75
C HIS A 121 -12.34 -4.37 18.29
N TYR A 122 -11.05 -4.15 18.04
CA TYR A 122 -10.53 -3.91 16.71
C TYR A 122 -10.82 -5.08 15.76
N PRO A 123 -11.17 -4.80 14.51
CA PRO A 123 -11.38 -5.83 13.51
C PRO A 123 -10.05 -6.51 13.13
N GLU A 124 -10.11 -7.80 12.89
CA GLU A 124 -8.97 -8.59 12.44
C GLU A 124 -8.92 -8.60 10.90
N VAL A 125 -7.79 -8.20 10.34
CA VAL A 125 -7.56 -8.24 8.88
C VAL A 125 -6.70 -9.45 8.56
N ILE A 126 -7.23 -10.36 7.74
CA ILE A 126 -6.56 -11.58 7.29
C ILE A 126 -6.32 -11.48 5.78
N SER A 127 -5.05 -11.59 5.38
CA SER A 127 -4.63 -11.64 3.98
C SER A 127 -3.92 -12.96 3.68
N GLY A 128 -4.29 -13.57 2.56
CA GLY A 128 -3.61 -14.70 1.95
C GLY A 128 -3.07 -14.36 0.55
N PRO A 129 -2.64 -15.37 -0.22
CA PRO A 129 -2.09 -15.18 -1.57
C PRO A 129 -3.07 -14.57 -2.57
N LYS A 130 -4.33 -15.02 -2.51
CA LYS A 130 -5.46 -14.61 -3.37
C LYS A 130 -6.68 -14.11 -2.58
N THR A 131 -6.64 -14.23 -1.26
CA THR A 131 -7.81 -14.04 -0.41
C THR A 131 -7.58 -12.90 0.55
N PHE A 132 -8.65 -12.20 0.87
CA PHE A 132 -8.65 -11.14 1.87
C PHE A 132 -9.98 -11.15 2.60
N SER A 133 -9.91 -11.03 3.93
CA SER A 133 -11.10 -10.93 4.77
C SER A 133 -10.88 -10.05 5.98
N ILE A 134 -11.96 -9.40 6.41
CA ILE A 134 -12.02 -8.63 7.65
C ILE A 134 -13.02 -9.32 8.57
N ASN A 135 -12.58 -9.70 9.76
CA ASN A 135 -13.43 -10.26 10.80
C ASN A 135 -13.73 -9.17 11.83
N ILE A 136 -15.00 -8.80 11.98
CA ILE A 136 -15.49 -7.96 13.07
C ILE A 136 -15.90 -8.89 14.21
N PRO A 137 -15.27 -8.79 15.40
CA PRO A 137 -15.59 -9.64 16.52
C PRO A 137 -16.99 -9.37 17.07
N SER A 138 -17.55 -10.35 17.79
CA SER A 138 -18.78 -10.13 18.53
C SER A 138 -18.53 -9.15 19.68
N ILE A 139 -19.48 -8.25 19.93
CA ILE A 139 -19.37 -7.22 20.96
C ILE A 139 -20.49 -7.39 21.98
N PRO A 140 -20.20 -7.50 23.28
CA PRO A 140 -21.22 -7.49 24.33
C PRO A 140 -21.83 -6.09 24.45
N VAL A 141 -23.15 -6.01 24.67
CA VAL A 141 -23.84 -4.74 24.93
C VAL A 141 -23.86 -4.51 26.43
N GLU A 142 -23.15 -3.47 26.88
CA GLU A 142 -23.03 -3.14 28.31
C GLU A 142 -24.39 -3.07 29.01
N GLY A 143 -24.45 -3.65 30.22
CA GLY A 143 -25.68 -3.70 31.01
C GLY A 143 -26.74 -4.68 30.51
N THR A 144 -26.42 -5.55 29.54
CA THR A 144 -27.34 -6.58 29.02
C THR A 144 -26.63 -7.91 28.75
N ASP A 145 -27.40 -8.99 28.65
CA ASP A 145 -26.89 -10.31 28.18
C ASP A 145 -26.85 -10.42 26.66
N LYS A 146 -27.05 -9.30 25.94
CA LYS A 146 -27.10 -9.29 24.47
C LYS A 146 -25.71 -9.09 23.89
N THR A 147 -25.49 -9.68 22.72
CA THR A 147 -24.30 -9.47 21.92
C THR A 147 -24.65 -9.02 20.51
N ILE A 148 -23.83 -8.13 19.96
CA ILE A 148 -23.78 -7.88 18.53
C ILE A 148 -23.00 -9.06 17.91
N PRO A 149 -23.57 -9.78 16.94
CA PRO A 149 -22.92 -10.95 16.36
C PRO A 149 -21.67 -10.54 15.58
N SER A 150 -20.70 -11.45 15.52
CA SER A 150 -19.52 -11.26 14.68
C SER A 150 -19.91 -11.19 13.20
N GLU A 151 -19.09 -10.47 12.43
CA GLU A 151 -19.25 -10.36 10.99
C GLU A 151 -17.97 -10.77 10.28
N LYS A 152 -18.10 -11.44 9.14
CA LYS A 152 -16.98 -11.70 8.25
C LYS A 152 -17.24 -11.04 6.91
N TRP A 153 -16.31 -10.23 6.47
CA TRP A 153 -16.34 -9.56 5.19
C TRP A 153 -15.23 -10.12 4.31
N VAL A 154 -15.53 -10.44 3.05
CA VAL A 154 -14.59 -11.09 2.13
C VAL A 154 -14.47 -10.30 0.83
N LEU A 155 -13.27 -10.31 0.25
CA LEU A 155 -13.06 -9.81 -1.10
C LEU A 155 -13.80 -10.68 -2.12
N SER A 156 -14.61 -10.05 -2.96
CA SER A 156 -15.40 -10.71 -4.00
C SER A 156 -15.32 -9.88 -5.29
N GLY A 157 -14.30 -10.18 -6.10
CA GLY A 157 -14.00 -9.40 -7.30
C GLY A 157 -13.63 -7.97 -6.93
N ASP A 158 -14.46 -7.01 -7.32
CA ASP A 158 -14.23 -5.58 -7.15
C ASP A 158 -14.89 -4.95 -5.91
N HIS A 159 -15.47 -5.78 -5.03
CA HIS A 159 -16.16 -5.29 -3.83
C HIS A 159 -15.85 -6.17 -2.62
N ILE A 160 -16.03 -5.60 -1.44
CA ILE A 160 -16.05 -6.33 -0.17
C ILE A 160 -17.51 -6.71 0.16
N LYS A 161 -17.76 -7.98 0.50
CA LYS A 161 -19.11 -8.49 0.80
C LYS A 161 -19.18 -9.15 2.17
N LYS A 162 -20.26 -8.89 2.91
CA LYS A 162 -20.57 -9.60 4.14
C LYS A 162 -20.88 -11.06 3.81
N ASN A 163 -20.06 -11.97 4.34
CA ASN A 163 -20.32 -13.39 4.29
C ASN A 163 -21.41 -13.71 5.31
N LYS A 164 -22.63 -13.97 4.83
CA LYS A 164 -23.71 -14.47 5.68
C LYS A 164 -23.38 -15.90 6.05
N GLN A 165 -22.82 -16.12 7.23
CA GLN A 165 -22.80 -17.45 7.82
C GLN A 165 -24.26 -17.88 8.03
N ARG A 166 -24.64 -18.99 7.39
CA ARG A 166 -25.96 -19.62 7.56
C ARG A 166 -26.01 -20.40 8.87
#